data_AF-A0A6S6RMG5-F1
#
_entry.id   AF-A0A6S6RMG5-F1
#
_cell.length_a   1.000
_cell.length_b   1.000
_cell.length_c   1.000
_cell.angle_alpha   90.00
_cell.angle_beta   90.00
_cell.angle_gamma   90.00
#
_symmetry.space_group_name_H-M   'P 1'
#
loop_
_entity.id
_entity.type
_entity.pdbx_description
1 polymer ?
#
loop_
_entity_poly.entity_id
_entity_poly.type
_entity_poly.pdbx_seq_one_letter_code
_entity_poly.pdbx_strand_id
1 'polypeptide(L)' 'MLKYQGFGHAVNITLSLPFIRTSVDHGTAIELVGSGQADVNSFITPLKLAISMIQNNNE' A
#
# COMPACT_ATOMS: atom_id res chain seq x y z
N MET A 1 -1.14 -0.21 -18.24
CA MET A 1 -2.10 0.05 -17.14
C MET A 1 -1.56 -0.61 -15.88
N LEU A 2 -1.01 0.14 -14.92
CA LEU A 2 -0.31 -0.43 -13.74
C LEU A 2 -1.22 -1.34 -12.89
N LYS A 3 -2.50 -0.96 -12.71
CA LYS A 3 -3.53 -1.76 -12.04
C LYS A 3 -3.76 -3.14 -12.64
N TYR A 4 -3.60 -3.28 -13.96
CA TYR A 4 -3.81 -4.55 -14.66
C TYR A 4 -2.65 -5.54 -14.44
N GLN A 5 -1.43 -5.05 -14.24
CA GLN A 5 -0.25 -5.89 -13.98
C GLN A 5 0.01 -6.16 -12.49
N GLY A 6 -0.62 -5.41 -11.58
CA GLY A 6 -0.34 -5.43 -10.14
C GLY A 6 -1.57 -5.63 -9.26
N PHE A 7 -2.58 -6.38 -9.72
CA PHE A 7 -3.79 -6.65 -8.94
C PHE A 7 -3.41 -7.19 -7.53
N GLY A 8 -3.88 -6.50 -6.48
CA GLY A 8 -3.62 -6.83 -5.07
C GLY A 8 -2.30 -6.34 -4.48
N HIS A 9 -1.37 -5.83 -5.29
CA HIS A 9 -0.01 -5.48 -4.85
C HIS A 9 0.45 -4.07 -5.28
N ALA A 10 -0.43 -3.29 -5.91
CA ALA A 10 -0.16 -1.91 -6.23
C ALA A 10 -0.07 -1.04 -4.95
N VAL A 11 0.91 -0.12 -4.92
CA VAL A 11 1.14 0.79 -3.80
C VAL A 11 1.02 2.23 -4.29
N ASN A 12 0.24 3.04 -3.57
CA ASN A 12 0.20 4.48 -3.80
C ASN A 12 1.30 5.17 -2.99
N ILE A 13 2.20 5.88 -3.66
CA ILE A 13 3.30 6.65 -3.04
C ILE A 13 3.01 8.14 -3.25
N THR A 14 3.11 8.95 -2.21
CA THR A 14 3.06 10.41 -2.35
C THR A 14 4.47 10.98 -2.37
N LEU A 15 4.82 11.63 -3.48
CA LEU A 15 6.08 12.33 -3.64
C LEU A 15 5.98 13.76 -3.11
N SER A 16 7.13 14.37 -2.81
CA SER A 16 7.28 15.77 -2.36
C SER A 16 6.83 16.08 -0.92
N LEU A 17 6.43 15.09 -0.13
CA LEU A 17 6.24 15.27 1.31
C LEU A 17 7.59 15.22 2.06
N PRO A 18 7.73 15.90 3.21
CA PRO A 18 8.94 15.84 4.04
C PRO A 18 9.07 14.53 4.85
N PHE A 19 8.26 13.52 4.53
CA PHE A 19 8.29 12.20 5.14
C PHE A 19 7.77 11.13 4.16
N ILE A 20 8.12 9.88 4.41
CA ILE A 20 7.69 8.74 3.60
C ILE A 20 6.19 8.50 3.80
N ARG A 21 5.43 8.46 2.69
CA ARG A 21 3.99 8.15 2.71
C ARG A 21 3.63 7.15 1.62
N THR A 22 3.25 5.96 2.05
CA THR A 22 2.65 4.89 1.22
C THR A 22 1.19 4.67 1.61
N SER A 23 0.39 4.14 0.69
CA SER A 23 -1.03 3.85 0.91
C SER A 23 -1.49 2.69 0.03
N VAL A 24 -2.60 2.07 0.42
CA VAL A 24 -3.29 1.04 -0.37
C VAL A 24 -3.82 1.61 -1.69
N ASP A 25 -4.04 0.75 -2.69
CA ASP A 25 -4.61 1.11 -4.01
C ASP A 25 -6.12 0.80 -4.15
N HIS A 26 -6.78 0.49 -3.03
CA HIS A 26 -8.21 0.26 -2.97
C HIS A 26 -8.92 1.28 -2.06
N GLY A 27 -10.25 1.34 -2.20
CA GLY A 27 -11.12 2.15 -1.34
C GLY A 27 -11.45 1.45 -0.02
N THR A 28 -12.46 1.96 0.68
CA THR A 28 -12.84 1.46 2.01
C THR A 28 -13.47 0.07 2.03
N ALA A 29 -14.03 -0.40 0.91
CA ALA A 29 -14.74 -1.68 0.80
C ALA A 29 -15.73 -1.89 1.98
N ILE A 30 -16.67 -0.95 2.14
CA ILE A 30 -17.62 -0.91 3.27
C ILE A 30 -18.42 -2.22 3.37
N GLU A 31 -18.72 -2.83 2.23
CA GLU A 31 -19.38 -4.12 2.11
C GLU A 31 -18.61 -5.29 2.76
N LEU A 32 -17.29 -5.14 2.99
CA LEU A 32 -16.45 -6.16 3.62
C LEU A 32 -16.24 -5.93 5.12
N VAL A 33 -16.77 -4.85 5.70
CA VAL A 33 -16.58 -4.54 7.12
C VAL A 33 -17.17 -5.64 8.00
N GLY A 34 -16.34 -6.21 8.88
CA GLY A 34 -16.74 -7.29 9.79
C GLY A 34 -16.95 -8.65 9.12
N SER A 35 -16.78 -8.77 7.80
CA SER A 35 -16.98 -10.02 7.05
C SER A 35 -15.83 -11.02 7.22
N GLY A 36 -14.63 -10.55 7.58
CA GLY A 36 -13.41 -11.35 7.56
C GLY A 36 -12.87 -11.67 6.16
N GLN A 37 -13.44 -11.10 5.10
CA GLN A 37 -13.10 -11.39 3.70
C GLN A 37 -12.15 -10.36 3.06
N ALA A 38 -11.73 -9.33 3.80
CA ALA A 38 -10.81 -8.33 3.29
C ALA A 38 -9.40 -8.91 3.08
N ASP A 39 -8.80 -8.66 1.91
CA ASP A 39 -7.44 -9.11 1.60
C ASP A 39 -6.39 -8.17 2.22
N VAL A 40 -5.74 -8.66 3.28
CA VAL A 40 -4.70 -7.93 4.01
C VAL A 40 -3.39 -7.78 3.23
N ASN A 41 -3.14 -8.58 2.19
CA ASN A 41 -1.88 -8.51 1.42
C ASN A 41 -1.71 -7.15 0.72
N SER A 42 -2.84 -6.56 0.33
CA SER A 42 -2.91 -5.21 -0.23
C SER A 42 -2.42 -4.11 0.73
N PHE A 43 -2.45 -4.35 2.04
CA PHE A 43 -1.93 -3.45 3.07
C PHE A 43 -0.47 -3.78 3.44
N ILE A 44 -0.13 -5.06 3.47
CA ILE A 44 1.24 -5.53 3.78
C ILE A 44 2.23 -5.01 2.74
N THR A 45 1.85 -4.94 1.47
CA THR A 45 2.74 -4.50 0.39
C THR A 45 3.19 -3.03 0.54
N PRO A 46 2.27 -2.04 0.71
CA PRO A 46 2.64 -0.67 1.06
C PRO A 46 3.52 -0.56 2.31
N LEU A 47 3.22 -1.33 3.36
CA LEU A 47 3.98 -1.30 4.61
C LEU A 47 5.43 -1.77 4.39
N LYS A 48 5.63 -2.88 3.68
CA LYS A 48 6.97 -3.39 3.35
C LYS A 48 7.75 -2.39 2.51
N LEU A 49 7.09 -1.73 1.55
CA LEU A 49 7.74 -0.70 0.74
C LEU A 49 8.20 0.48 1.60
N ALA A 50 7.36 0.96 2.53
CA ALA A 50 7.74 2.03 3.44
C ALA A 50 8.97 1.65 4.31
N ILE A 51 9.01 0.43 4.84
CA ILE A 51 10.16 -0.08 5.61
C ILE A 51 11.43 -0.10 4.75
N SER A 52 11.36 -0.58 3.51
CA SER A 52 12.49 -0.58 2.59
C SER A 52 12.98 0.84 2.28
N MET A 53 12.06 1.78 2.07
CA MET A 53 12.42 3.20 1.87
C MET A 53 13.09 3.81 3.11
N ILE A 54 12.66 3.43 4.33
CA ILE A 54 13.31 3.88 5.58
C ILE A 54 14.74 3.34 5.66
N GLN A 55 14.93 2.05 5.40
CA GLN A 55 16.25 1.41 5.43
C GLN A 55 17.22 2.09 4.45
N ASN A 56 16.76 2.35 3.22
CA ASN A 56 17.56 3.00 2.18
C ASN A 56 17.86 4.49 2.44
N ASN A 57 17.10 5.17 3.32
CA ASN A 57 17.37 6.57 3.69
C ASN A 57 18.39 6.69 4.85
N ASN A 58 18.72 5.59 5.53
CA ASN A 58 19.65 5.58 6.66
C ASN A 58 21.05 5.07 6.28
N GLU A 59 21.28 4.77 4.99
CA GLU A 59 22.58 4.56 4.36
C GLU A 59 23.07 5.86 3.71
#